data_AF-A0A8H5H671-F1
#
_entry.id   AF-A0A8H5H671-F1
#
_cell.length_a   1.000
_cell.length_b   1.000
_cell.length_c   1.000
_cell.angle_alpha   90.00
_cell.angle_beta   90.00
_cell.angle_gamma   90.00
#
_symmetry.space_group_name_H-M   'P 1'
#
loop_
_entity.id
_entity.type
_entity.pdbx_description
1 polymer ?
#
loop_
_entity_poly.entity_id
_entity_poly.type
_entity_poly.pdbx_seq_one_letter_code
_entity_poly.pdbx_strand_id
1 'polypeptide(L)'
;MPSESSPQRDSASPPQSRSPSPSARDTLTLRALVSTKDAGVIIGKAGKNVADLREQTGVKAGVTKVIPGVHERVLTVTGPVEGVAKAYTLIISQLVASAPSSPITSSPSTTHTSIRLLISHNLMGTIIGRNGLKIKAIQDGSGARMVASKDMLPQSTERVVEVQGAPEAIGRAIEEIGKCLLEDWERGLGTVLFHPGTGDDRSGGNRRSGYSGSAYNGSRRSNGEGNRGRTSPPGSPTQPHSPVATQPAANLRTQNISIPSDMVGCIIGRSGTKITEIRRLSGSKISIAKAPHDETGERMFTIIGTPEANEKALFLLYNQLESEKERRVGREQQQSELQD
;
A
#
# COMPACT_ATOMS: atom_id res chain seq x y z
N MET A 1 78.17 -24.98 -11.74
CA MET A 1 77.52 -24.03 -12.66
C MET A 1 76.54 -24.79 -13.56
N PRO A 2 75.28 -24.91 -13.13
CA PRO A 2 74.15 -24.93 -14.05
C PRO A 2 73.16 -23.81 -13.71
N SER A 3 72.64 -23.19 -14.76
CA SER A 3 71.69 -22.08 -14.79
C SER A 3 70.25 -22.56 -14.58
N GLU A 4 69.61 -22.12 -13.50
CA GLU A 4 68.17 -22.31 -13.25
C GLU A 4 67.36 -21.19 -13.91
N SER A 5 66.45 -21.60 -14.79
CA SER A 5 65.45 -20.81 -15.50
C SER A 5 64.25 -20.53 -14.61
N SER A 6 63.90 -19.25 -14.45
CA SER A 6 62.73 -18.78 -13.69
C SER A 6 61.43 -18.95 -14.48
N PRO A 7 60.30 -19.37 -13.87
CA PRO A 7 59.00 -19.27 -14.50
C PRO A 7 58.32 -17.92 -14.20
N GLN A 8 57.79 -17.34 -15.27
CA GLN A 8 57.06 -16.07 -15.36
C GLN A 8 55.70 -16.21 -14.64
N ARG A 9 55.44 -15.35 -13.64
CA ARG A 9 54.13 -15.28 -12.96
C ARG A 9 53.15 -14.51 -13.84
N ASP A 10 52.07 -15.18 -14.22
CA ASP A 10 50.90 -14.58 -14.86
C ASP A 10 50.28 -13.48 -13.99
N SER A 11 49.94 -12.40 -14.67
CA SER A 11 49.36 -11.18 -14.13
C SER A 11 47.86 -11.36 -13.88
N ALA A 12 47.48 -11.58 -12.63
CA ALA A 12 46.08 -11.54 -12.21
C ALA A 12 45.58 -10.08 -12.25
N SER A 13 44.52 -9.85 -13.03
CA SER A 13 43.83 -8.56 -13.15
C SER A 13 43.24 -8.11 -11.80
N PRO A 14 43.17 -6.79 -11.51
CA PRO A 14 42.59 -6.30 -10.27
C PRO A 14 41.08 -6.56 -10.22
N PRO A 15 40.51 -6.86 -9.03
CA PRO A 15 39.07 -7.04 -8.89
C PRO A 15 38.36 -5.73 -9.19
N GLN A 16 37.44 -5.77 -10.16
CA GLN A 16 36.53 -4.67 -10.47
C GLN A 16 35.82 -4.25 -9.19
N SER A 17 35.91 -2.96 -8.88
CA SER A 17 35.20 -2.27 -7.83
C SER A 17 33.69 -2.44 -8.03
N ARG A 18 33.14 -3.48 -7.40
CA ARG A 18 31.70 -3.65 -7.26
C ARG A 18 31.23 -2.47 -6.40
N SER A 19 30.55 -1.53 -7.02
CA SER A 19 29.88 -0.42 -6.34
C SER A 19 29.07 -0.99 -5.16
N PRO A 20 29.11 -0.34 -3.99
CA PRO A 20 28.37 -0.83 -2.83
C PRO A 20 26.89 -0.83 -3.21
N SER A 21 26.29 -2.01 -3.28
CA SER A 21 24.84 -2.14 -3.35
C SER A 21 24.25 -1.38 -2.16
N PRO A 22 23.33 -0.41 -2.37
CA PRO A 22 22.78 0.37 -1.28
C PRO A 22 22.18 -0.60 -0.26
N SER A 23 22.63 -0.46 0.99
CA SER A 23 22.10 -1.25 2.08
C SER A 23 20.59 -0.98 2.19
N ALA A 24 19.79 -1.97 2.57
CA ALA A 24 18.32 -1.82 2.65
C ALA A 24 17.86 -0.68 3.60
N ARG A 25 18.79 -0.12 4.39
CA ARG A 25 18.60 1.00 5.32
C ARG A 25 18.56 2.37 4.64
N ASP A 26 19.06 2.50 3.41
CA ASP A 26 19.13 3.80 2.71
C ASP A 26 18.07 3.95 1.62
N THR A 27 17.18 2.95 1.49
CA THR A 27 16.15 2.93 0.45
C THR A 27 14.81 3.39 0.99
N LEU A 28 14.34 4.54 0.51
CA LEU A 28 13.00 5.06 0.77
C LEU A 28 12.02 4.50 -0.25
N THR A 29 10.85 4.06 0.19
CA THR A 29 9.69 3.82 -0.68
C THR A 29 8.62 4.83 -0.38
N LEU A 30 8.34 5.73 -1.32
CA LEU A 30 7.32 6.75 -1.21
C LEU A 30 6.19 6.51 -2.20
N ARG A 31 4.96 6.58 -1.71
CA ARG A 31 3.76 6.34 -2.51
C ARG A 31 2.97 7.65 -2.64
N ALA A 32 2.36 7.86 -3.79
CA ALA A 32 1.51 9.01 -4.04
C ALA A 32 0.23 8.61 -4.78
N LEU A 33 -0.85 9.29 -4.43
CA LEU A 33 -2.13 9.19 -5.09
C LEU A 33 -2.16 10.19 -6.26
N VAL A 34 -2.39 9.68 -7.46
CA VAL A 34 -2.43 10.45 -8.70
C VAL A 34 -3.71 10.14 -9.45
N SER A 35 -4.25 11.10 -10.20
CA SER A 35 -5.42 10.82 -11.04
C SER A 35 -5.05 9.88 -12.20
N THR A 36 -6.05 9.23 -12.79
CA THR A 36 -5.83 8.39 -13.99
C THR A 36 -5.26 9.21 -15.15
N LYS A 37 -5.59 10.51 -15.23
CA LYS A 37 -5.05 11.45 -16.22
C LYS A 37 -3.56 11.72 -15.96
N ASP A 38 -3.20 12.08 -14.73
CA ASP A 38 -1.82 12.38 -14.33
C ASP A 38 -0.93 11.14 -14.46
N ALA A 39 -1.44 9.97 -14.08
CA ALA A 39 -0.78 8.70 -14.29
C ALA A 39 -0.48 8.43 -15.78
N GLY A 40 -1.37 8.84 -16.69
CA GLY A 40 -1.14 8.77 -18.14
C GLY A 40 0.04 9.63 -18.59
N VAL A 41 0.15 10.84 -18.06
CA VAL A 41 1.28 11.76 -18.32
C VAL A 41 2.58 11.17 -17.77
N ILE A 42 2.58 10.70 -16.51
CA ILE A 42 3.75 10.11 -15.84
C ILE A 42 4.27 8.89 -16.60
N ILE A 43 3.38 8.02 -17.09
CA ILE A 43 3.77 6.85 -17.87
C ILE A 43 4.29 7.28 -19.25
N GLY A 44 3.61 8.23 -19.90
CA GLY A 44 3.91 8.71 -21.24
C GLY A 44 3.58 7.70 -22.34
N LYS A 45 3.68 8.14 -23.60
CA LYS A 45 3.44 7.28 -24.78
C LYS A 45 4.42 6.10 -24.77
N ALA A 46 3.89 4.88 -24.92
CA ALA A 46 4.65 3.63 -24.87
C ALA A 46 5.50 3.43 -23.60
N GLY A 47 5.19 4.12 -22.49
CA GLY A 47 5.99 4.04 -21.27
C GLY A 47 7.32 4.78 -21.33
N LYS A 48 7.57 5.58 -22.37
CA LYS A 48 8.84 6.32 -22.55
C LYS A 48 9.15 7.22 -21.35
N ASN A 49 8.16 7.97 -20.88
CA ASN A 49 8.39 8.97 -19.85
C ASN A 49 8.80 8.34 -18.50
N VAL A 50 8.13 7.26 -18.11
CA VAL A 50 8.52 6.52 -16.90
C VAL A 50 9.85 5.76 -17.06
N ALA A 51 10.23 5.38 -18.29
CA ALA A 51 11.54 4.80 -18.57
C ALA A 51 12.66 5.84 -18.40
N ASP A 52 12.51 7.01 -19.04
CA ASP A 52 13.45 8.13 -18.94
C ASP A 52 13.57 8.60 -17.47
N LEU A 53 12.45 8.64 -16.74
CA LEU A 53 12.42 8.96 -15.31
C LEU A 53 13.30 8.00 -14.50
N ARG A 54 13.18 6.68 -14.72
CA ARG A 54 13.97 5.66 -14.01
C ARG A 54 15.45 5.76 -14.35
N GLU A 55 15.78 6.02 -15.61
CA GLU A 55 17.16 6.18 -16.07
C GLU A 55 17.84 7.41 -15.44
N GLN A 56 17.17 8.56 -15.43
CA GLN A 56 17.74 9.81 -14.93
C GLN A 56 17.88 9.89 -13.40
N THR A 57 17.12 9.07 -12.67
CA THR A 57 17.02 9.14 -11.20
C THR A 57 17.54 7.90 -10.49
N GLY A 58 17.73 6.79 -11.22
CA GLY A 58 18.17 5.52 -10.64
C GLY A 58 17.13 4.87 -9.71
N VAL A 59 15.88 5.34 -9.71
CA VAL A 59 14.81 4.81 -8.85
C VAL A 59 14.01 3.71 -9.53
N LYS A 60 13.38 2.86 -8.71
CA LYS A 60 12.33 1.94 -9.14
C LYS A 60 10.97 2.63 -8.98
N ALA A 61 10.47 3.23 -10.07
CA ALA A 61 9.13 3.82 -10.11
C ALA A 61 8.11 2.89 -10.76
N GLY A 62 6.85 2.90 -10.32
CA GLY A 62 5.76 2.14 -10.96
C GLY A 62 4.39 2.69 -10.57
N VAL A 63 3.40 2.54 -11.46
CA VAL A 63 2.02 2.98 -11.23
C VAL A 63 1.09 1.77 -11.24
N THR A 64 0.11 1.73 -10.34
CA THR A 64 -0.90 0.65 -10.28
C THR A 64 -1.68 0.55 -11.59
N LYS A 65 -2.19 -0.64 -11.93
CA LYS A 65 -3.04 -0.84 -13.11
C LYS A 65 -4.29 0.04 -13.03
N VAL A 66 -4.83 0.41 -14.20
CA VAL A 66 -6.10 1.12 -14.28
C VAL A 66 -7.21 0.16 -13.85
N ILE A 67 -8.08 0.62 -12.96
CA ILE A 67 -9.27 -0.12 -12.51
C ILE A 67 -10.50 0.61 -13.08
N PRO A 68 -11.41 -0.09 -13.79
CA PRO A 68 -12.62 0.52 -14.31
C PRO A 68 -13.44 1.21 -13.21
N GLY A 69 -13.96 2.41 -13.48
CA GLY A 69 -14.75 3.18 -12.51
C GLY A 69 -13.94 3.93 -11.44
N VAL A 70 -12.63 3.67 -11.33
CA VAL A 70 -11.75 4.31 -10.33
C VAL A 70 -10.85 5.35 -11.01
N HIS A 71 -10.93 6.60 -10.53
CA HIS A 71 -10.22 7.74 -11.13
C HIS A 71 -8.87 8.03 -10.47
N GLU A 72 -8.51 7.28 -9.43
CA GLU A 72 -7.26 7.42 -8.69
C GLU A 72 -6.38 6.19 -8.87
N ARG A 73 -5.08 6.40 -8.96
CA ARG A 73 -4.04 5.37 -9.09
C ARG A 73 -2.92 5.67 -8.10
N VAL A 74 -2.17 4.64 -7.72
CA VAL A 74 -1.03 4.80 -6.82
C VAL A 74 0.27 4.74 -7.62
N LEU A 75 1.04 5.82 -7.55
CA LEU A 75 2.44 5.87 -7.92
C LEU A 75 3.27 5.36 -6.74
N THR A 76 4.20 4.44 -6.99
CA THR A 76 5.20 3.96 -6.03
C THR A 76 6.58 4.28 -6.57
N VAL A 77 7.40 4.97 -5.78
CA VAL A 77 8.79 5.30 -6.12
C VAL A 77 9.70 4.78 -5.01
N THR A 78 10.65 3.91 -5.36
CA THR A 78 11.59 3.31 -4.42
C THR A 78 13.02 3.61 -4.84
N GLY A 79 13.85 4.14 -3.94
CA GLY A 79 15.24 4.46 -4.21
C GLY A 79 15.90 5.25 -3.08
N PRO A 80 17.11 5.77 -3.29
CA PRO A 80 17.73 6.72 -2.36
C PRO A 80 16.89 8.00 -2.27
N VAL A 81 16.93 8.68 -1.12
CA VAL A 81 16.12 9.90 -0.85
C VAL A 81 16.31 10.96 -1.94
N GLU A 82 17.55 11.22 -2.35
CA GLU A 82 17.88 12.15 -3.42
C GLU A 82 17.25 11.75 -4.77
N GLY A 83 17.31 10.46 -5.11
CA GLY A 83 16.71 9.92 -6.32
C GLY A 83 15.19 10.02 -6.31
N VAL A 84 14.56 9.74 -5.16
CA VAL A 84 13.11 9.89 -4.97
C VAL A 84 12.70 11.35 -5.11
N ALA A 85 13.39 12.28 -4.45
CA ALA A 85 13.12 13.71 -4.55
C ALA A 85 13.23 14.21 -6.00
N LYS A 86 14.32 13.85 -6.70
CA LYS A 86 14.53 14.18 -8.12
C LYS A 86 13.43 13.60 -9.00
N ALA A 87 12.99 12.36 -8.74
CA ALA A 87 11.91 11.73 -9.47
C ALA A 87 10.59 12.49 -9.32
N TYR A 88 10.24 12.92 -8.10
CA TYR A 88 9.05 13.73 -7.91
C TYR A 88 9.16 15.11 -8.57
N THR A 89 10.32 15.78 -8.53
CA THR A 89 10.52 17.04 -9.27
C THR A 89 10.23 16.88 -10.76
N LEU A 90 10.79 15.85 -11.40
CA LEU A 90 10.55 15.55 -12.83
C LEU A 90 9.08 15.25 -13.13
N ILE A 91 8.42 14.47 -12.26
CA ILE A 91 7.00 14.15 -12.38
C ILE A 91 6.17 15.43 -12.32
N ILE A 92 6.39 16.31 -11.34
CA ILE A 92 5.65 17.56 -11.23
C ILE A 92 5.89 18.46 -12.44
N SER A 93 7.13 18.59 -12.90
CA SER A 93 7.44 19.38 -14.11
C SER A 93 6.67 18.88 -15.33
N GLN A 94 6.54 17.56 -15.49
CA GLN A 94 5.77 16.97 -16.58
C GLN A 94 4.26 17.19 -16.43
N LEU A 95 3.73 17.11 -15.21
CA LEU A 95 2.33 17.40 -14.93
C LEU A 95 1.99 18.86 -15.24
N VAL A 96 2.84 19.81 -14.81
CA VAL A 96 2.72 21.24 -15.14
C VAL A 96 2.77 21.46 -16.64
N ALA A 97 3.73 20.86 -17.35
CA ALA A 97 3.86 21.01 -18.80
C ALA A 97 2.67 20.41 -19.58
N SER A 98 1.98 19.43 -19.01
CA SER A 98 0.81 18.80 -19.60
C SER A 98 -0.52 19.49 -19.25
N ALA A 99 -0.51 20.42 -18.30
CA ALA A 99 -1.69 21.19 -17.93
C ALA A 99 -2.02 22.17 -19.06
N PRO A 100 -3.27 22.21 -19.57
CA PRO A 100 -3.65 23.19 -20.57
C PRO A 100 -3.55 24.58 -19.94
N SER A 101 -2.68 25.42 -20.50
CA SER A 101 -2.65 26.84 -20.19
C SER A 101 -4.00 27.45 -20.60
N SER A 102 -4.90 27.68 -19.64
CA SER A 102 -6.05 28.54 -19.90
C SER A 102 -5.51 29.95 -20.19
N PRO A 103 -5.74 30.51 -21.38
CA PRO A 103 -5.49 31.93 -21.58
C PRO A 103 -6.55 32.68 -20.76
N ILE A 104 -6.23 33.90 -20.33
CA ILE A 104 -7.07 34.82 -19.53
C ILE A 104 -6.90 34.64 -18.00
N THR A 105 -5.75 35.09 -17.47
CA THR A 105 -5.69 36.03 -16.34
C THR A 105 -4.28 36.60 -16.24
N SER A 106 -4.17 37.91 -16.41
CA SER A 106 -2.95 38.71 -16.34
C SER A 106 -2.51 38.92 -14.88
N SER A 107 -1.90 37.89 -14.31
CA SER A 107 -1.13 37.97 -13.06
C SER A 107 0.03 36.98 -13.16
N PRO A 108 1.20 37.23 -12.57
CA PRO A 108 2.30 36.27 -12.51
C PRO A 108 1.91 35.13 -11.56
N SER A 109 0.93 34.31 -11.97
CA SER A 109 0.47 33.17 -11.20
C SER A 109 1.55 32.10 -11.33
N THR A 110 2.43 32.01 -10.33
CA THR A 110 3.28 30.85 -10.11
C THR A 110 2.42 29.59 -10.33
N THR A 111 2.77 28.76 -11.30
CA THR A 111 2.02 27.53 -11.60
C THR A 111 2.15 26.59 -10.41
N HIS A 112 1.15 26.60 -9.53
CA HIS A 112 1.13 25.71 -8.36
C HIS A 112 0.56 24.37 -8.79
N THR A 113 1.35 23.31 -8.64
CA THR A 113 0.87 21.93 -8.75
C THR A 113 0.84 21.30 -7.37
N SER A 114 0.01 20.28 -7.19
CA SER A 114 -0.15 19.55 -5.95
C SER A 114 0.11 18.07 -6.14
N ILE A 115 0.75 17.42 -5.18
CA ILE A 115 0.89 15.96 -5.11
C ILE A 115 0.40 15.45 -3.76
N ARG A 116 -0.29 14.31 -3.77
CA ARG A 116 -0.90 13.70 -2.58
C ARG A 116 -0.08 12.48 -2.16
N LEU A 117 0.82 12.66 -1.19
CA LEU A 117 1.66 11.59 -0.66
C LEU A 117 0.85 10.69 0.28
N LEU A 118 1.08 9.38 0.19
CA LEU A 118 0.51 8.36 1.08
C LEU A 118 1.54 8.03 2.15
N ILE A 119 1.28 8.44 3.38
CA ILE A 119 2.19 8.26 4.52
C ILE A 119 1.50 7.42 5.59
N SER A 120 2.21 6.46 6.18
CA SER A 120 1.69 5.70 7.31
C SER A 120 1.28 6.62 8.46
N HIS A 121 0.14 6.35 9.09
CA HIS A 121 -0.32 7.08 10.27
C HIS A 121 0.77 7.18 11.34
N ASN A 122 1.53 6.11 11.56
CA ASN A 122 2.58 6.03 12.58
C ASN A 122 3.79 6.94 12.29
N LEU A 123 4.02 7.27 11.01
CA LEU A 123 5.10 8.15 10.56
C LEU A 123 4.66 9.61 10.46
N MET A 124 3.38 9.92 10.64
CA MET A 124 2.89 11.30 10.57
C MET A 124 3.51 12.19 11.64
N GLY A 125 3.80 11.63 12.82
CA GLY A 125 4.42 12.38 13.92
C GLY A 125 5.80 12.93 13.57
N THR A 126 6.55 12.24 12.72
CA THR A 126 7.94 12.60 12.34
C THR A 126 7.96 13.74 11.32
N ILE A 127 6.95 13.80 10.45
CA ILE A 127 6.77 14.91 9.50
C ILE A 127 6.14 16.13 10.20
N ILE A 128 5.10 15.93 11.01
CA ILE A 128 4.36 17.03 11.65
C ILE A 128 5.20 17.68 12.76
N GLY A 129 5.84 16.86 13.59
CA GLY A 129 6.57 17.31 14.78
C GLY A 129 5.68 17.85 15.89
N ARG A 130 6.28 18.14 17.05
CA ARG A 130 5.56 18.72 18.19
C ARG A 130 4.89 20.04 17.81
N ASN A 131 3.59 20.16 18.07
CA ASN A 131 2.76 21.33 17.72
C ASN A 131 2.82 21.76 16.24
N GLY A 132 3.17 20.85 15.33
CA GLY A 132 3.31 21.17 13.91
C GLY A 132 4.59 21.96 13.56
N LEU A 133 5.58 22.03 14.47
CA LEU A 133 6.80 22.79 14.25
C LEU A 133 7.62 22.25 13.06
N LYS A 134 7.71 20.92 12.92
CA LYS A 134 8.54 20.29 11.88
C LYS A 134 7.92 20.50 10.50
N ILE A 135 6.61 20.29 10.34
CA ILE A 135 5.93 20.55 9.06
C ILE A 135 5.95 22.03 8.68
N LYS A 136 5.92 22.95 9.65
CA LYS A 136 6.13 24.38 9.38
C LYS A 136 7.56 24.65 8.89
N ALA A 137 8.57 24.13 9.58
CA ALA A 137 9.97 24.28 9.16
C ALA A 137 10.22 23.70 7.75
N ILE A 138 9.63 22.55 7.42
CA ILE A 138 9.71 21.97 6.06
C ILE A 138 9.04 22.90 5.04
N GLN A 139 7.87 23.45 5.35
CA GLN A 139 7.20 24.42 4.48
C GLN A 139 8.03 25.68 4.26
N ASP A 140 8.60 26.25 5.32
CA ASP A 140 9.41 27.47 5.26
C ASP A 140 10.72 27.24 4.47
N GLY A 141 11.39 26.10 4.68
CA GLY A 141 12.65 25.78 3.99
C GLY A 141 12.48 25.36 2.52
N SER A 142 11.36 24.72 2.19
CA SER A 142 11.08 24.27 0.81
C SER A 142 10.35 25.33 -0.03
N GLY A 143 9.62 26.24 0.60
CA GLY A 143 8.67 27.13 -0.07
C GLY A 143 7.41 26.42 -0.58
N ALA A 144 7.22 25.14 -0.23
CA ALA A 144 6.02 24.39 -0.54
C ALA A 144 4.98 24.57 0.58
N ARG A 145 3.70 24.53 0.21
CA ARG A 145 2.59 24.45 1.17
C ARG A 145 2.26 22.99 1.42
N MET A 146 2.11 22.61 2.69
CA MET A 146 1.82 21.22 3.07
C MET A 146 0.57 21.12 3.93
N VAL A 147 -0.31 20.20 3.58
CA VAL A 147 -1.55 19.94 4.33
C VAL A 147 -1.67 18.44 4.61
N ALA A 148 -1.58 18.08 5.88
CA ALA A 148 -1.79 16.71 6.34
C ALA A 148 -3.27 16.47 6.64
N SER A 149 -3.88 15.48 5.99
CA SER A 149 -5.23 15.00 6.31
C SER A 149 -5.30 14.47 7.74
N LYS A 150 -6.39 14.71 8.46
CA LYS A 150 -6.61 14.20 9.83
C LYS A 150 -6.95 12.71 9.82
N ASP A 151 -7.75 12.30 8.84
CA ASP A 151 -8.31 10.96 8.75
C ASP A 151 -7.43 10.01 7.94
N MET A 152 -7.49 8.73 8.32
CA MET A 152 -6.87 7.64 7.57
C MET A 152 -7.73 7.29 6.35
N LEU A 153 -7.07 6.82 5.28
CA LEU A 153 -7.77 6.38 4.09
C LEU A 153 -8.58 5.11 4.34
N PRO A 154 -9.72 4.91 3.65
CA PRO A 154 -10.54 3.71 3.79
C PRO A 154 -9.72 2.43 3.59
N GLN A 155 -9.93 1.44 4.47
CA GLN A 155 -9.26 0.13 4.42
C GLN A 155 -7.72 0.20 4.48
N SER A 156 -7.16 1.34 4.91
CA SER A 156 -5.73 1.61 4.95
C SER A 156 -5.34 2.25 6.28
N THR A 157 -4.07 2.12 6.64
CA THR A 157 -3.47 2.91 7.73
C THR A 157 -2.62 4.07 7.22
N GLU A 158 -2.79 4.46 5.97
CA GLU A 158 -2.13 5.63 5.39
C GLU A 158 -3.02 6.87 5.50
N ARG A 159 -2.38 8.01 5.66
CA ARG A 159 -2.96 9.34 5.60
C ARG A 159 -2.38 10.06 4.39
N VAL A 160 -3.16 11.00 3.86
CA VAL A 160 -2.73 11.84 2.76
C VAL A 160 -1.99 13.06 3.30
N VAL A 161 -0.81 13.33 2.76
CA VAL A 161 -0.12 14.62 2.90
C VAL A 161 -0.10 15.28 1.53
N GLU A 162 -0.85 16.35 1.38
CA GLU A 162 -0.86 17.15 0.17
C GLU A 162 0.27 18.16 0.20
N VAL A 163 1.12 18.16 -0.83
CA VAL A 163 2.25 19.07 -1.00
C VAL A 163 2.02 19.89 -2.26
N GLN A 164 1.97 21.20 -2.12
CA GLN A 164 1.65 22.15 -3.20
C GLN A 164 2.80 23.14 -3.40
N GLY A 165 3.12 23.48 -4.64
CA GLY A 165 4.12 24.49 -4.96
C GLY A 165 4.69 24.35 -6.37
N ALA A 166 5.81 25.03 -6.60
CA ALA A 166 6.64 24.86 -7.79
C ALA A 166 7.35 23.48 -7.77
N PRO A 167 7.75 22.94 -8.94
CA PRO A 167 8.44 21.64 -9.01
C PRO A 167 9.65 21.53 -8.08
N GLU A 168 10.47 22.58 -8.02
CA GLU A 168 11.67 22.65 -7.19
C GLU A 168 11.35 22.75 -5.70
N ALA A 169 10.23 23.40 -5.35
CA ALA A 169 9.76 23.49 -3.96
C ALA A 169 9.24 22.13 -3.47
N ILE A 170 8.45 21.43 -4.30
CA ILE A 170 7.96 20.08 -3.99
C ILE A 170 9.11 19.09 -3.88
N GLY A 171 10.10 19.15 -4.78
CA GLY A 171 11.31 18.32 -4.70
C GLY A 171 12.03 18.46 -3.37
N ARG A 172 12.32 19.70 -2.95
CA ARG A 172 12.94 19.99 -1.64
C ARG A 172 12.10 19.51 -0.46
N ALA A 173 10.78 19.73 -0.50
CA ALA A 173 9.89 19.24 0.55
C ALA A 173 9.92 17.71 0.66
N ILE A 174 9.93 16.99 -0.47
CA ILE A 174 9.96 15.52 -0.51
C ILE A 174 11.29 14.97 -0.01
N GLU A 175 12.40 15.66 -0.29
CA GLU A 175 13.71 15.30 0.26
C GLU A 175 13.70 15.34 1.79
N GLU A 176 13.21 16.43 2.38
CA GLU A 176 13.11 16.59 3.84
C GLU A 176 12.12 15.61 4.48
N ILE A 177 10.96 15.39 3.84
CA ILE A 177 10.03 14.34 4.24
C ILE A 177 10.73 12.97 4.19
N GLY A 178 11.46 12.68 3.13
CA GLY A 178 12.17 11.43 2.94
C GLY A 178 13.18 11.15 4.05
N LYS A 179 13.95 12.17 4.47
CA LYS A 179 14.85 12.08 5.63
C LYS A 179 14.09 11.74 6.92
N CYS A 180 13.00 12.46 7.20
CA CYS A 180 12.16 12.23 8.39
C CYS A 180 11.51 10.83 8.42
N LEU A 181 11.15 10.30 7.25
CA LEU A 181 10.56 8.97 7.13
C LEU A 181 11.61 7.86 7.28
N LEU A 182 12.85 8.13 6.87
CA LEU A 182 13.95 7.16 6.94
C LEU A 182 14.52 7.06 8.36
N GLU A 183 14.60 8.17 9.09
CA GLU A 183 15.04 8.19 10.50
C GLU A 183 14.19 7.27 11.40
N ASP A 184 12.88 7.23 11.16
CA ASP A 184 11.89 6.52 11.97
C ASP A 184 11.18 5.39 11.20
N TRP A 185 11.79 4.86 10.14
CA TRP A 185 11.15 3.93 9.19
C TRP A 185 10.53 2.69 9.85
N GLU A 186 11.06 2.27 11.00
CA GLU A 186 10.59 1.13 11.80
C GLU A 186 9.15 1.32 12.29
N ARG A 187 8.74 2.55 12.58
CA ARG A 187 7.36 2.88 12.97
C ARG A 187 6.37 2.62 11.83
N GLY A 188 6.86 2.61 10.59
CA GLY A 188 6.09 2.25 9.40
C GLY A 188 5.86 0.75 9.22
N LEU A 189 6.51 -0.12 10.00
CA LEU A 189 6.31 -1.56 9.93
C LEU A 189 4.86 -1.92 10.29
N GLY A 190 4.21 -2.72 9.43
CA GLY A 190 2.80 -3.10 9.61
C GLY A 190 1.77 -2.15 9.00
N THR A 191 2.21 -1.12 8.27
CA THR A 191 1.31 -0.22 7.51
C THR A 191 0.46 -1.00 6.51
N VAL A 192 -0.86 -0.77 6.56
CA VAL A 192 -1.80 -1.27 5.55
C VAL A 192 -1.88 -0.27 4.43
N LEU A 193 -1.28 -0.64 3.30
CA LEU A 193 -1.23 0.16 2.09
C LEU A 193 -2.63 0.37 1.49
N PHE A 194 -2.95 1.62 1.17
CA PHE A 194 -4.14 1.99 0.42
C PHE A 194 -4.10 1.44 -1.00
N HIS A 195 -5.22 0.87 -1.45
CA HIS A 195 -5.40 0.41 -2.80
C HIS A 195 -6.69 1.05 -3.34
N PRO A 196 -6.61 1.95 -4.33
CA PRO A 196 -7.80 2.53 -4.93
C PRO A 196 -8.57 1.40 -5.64
N GLY A 197 -9.86 1.24 -5.35
CA GLY A 197 -10.75 0.27 -6.01
C GLY A 197 -11.08 -1.02 -5.26
N THR A 198 -10.39 -1.37 -4.16
CA THR A 198 -10.76 -2.57 -3.37
C THR A 198 -12.03 -2.42 -2.50
N GLY A 199 -12.80 -1.36 -2.73
CA GLY A 199 -13.99 -1.01 -1.96
C GLY A 199 -15.32 -1.54 -2.49
N ASP A 200 -15.41 -2.07 -3.73
CA ASP A 200 -16.74 -2.39 -4.30
C ASP A 200 -16.74 -3.47 -5.41
N ASP A 201 -16.13 -4.64 -5.16
CA ASP A 201 -16.29 -5.82 -6.03
C ASP A 201 -16.83 -7.02 -5.23
N ARG A 202 -18.00 -6.83 -4.59
CA ARG A 202 -18.85 -7.93 -4.10
C ARG A 202 -20.24 -7.93 -4.75
N SER A 203 -20.32 -7.54 -6.02
CA SER A 203 -21.52 -7.77 -6.83
C SER A 203 -21.25 -8.77 -7.96
N GLY A 204 -21.83 -9.96 -7.82
CA GLY A 204 -22.30 -10.76 -8.96
C GLY A 204 -21.33 -11.80 -9.55
N GLY A 205 -21.37 -13.04 -9.03
CA GLY A 205 -20.72 -14.15 -9.73
C GLY A 205 -20.88 -15.57 -9.19
N ASN A 206 -21.69 -15.82 -8.15
CA ASN A 206 -21.98 -17.19 -7.73
C ASN A 206 -23.01 -17.83 -8.70
N ARG A 207 -22.57 -18.38 -9.83
CA ARG A 207 -23.36 -19.37 -10.57
C ARG A 207 -23.07 -20.77 -10.04
N ARG A 208 -23.81 -21.06 -8.98
CA ARG A 208 -24.41 -22.33 -8.55
C ARG A 208 -24.15 -23.54 -9.47
N SER A 209 -23.57 -24.58 -8.87
CA SER A 209 -23.66 -25.98 -9.30
C SER A 209 -25.12 -26.41 -9.49
N GLY A 210 -25.44 -26.99 -10.66
CA GLY A 210 -26.75 -27.51 -11.01
C GLY A 210 -26.63 -28.60 -12.09
N TYR A 211 -27.10 -29.77 -11.71
CA TYR A 211 -27.04 -31.09 -12.34
C TYR A 211 -27.80 -31.23 -13.68
N SER A 212 -27.30 -32.15 -14.53
CA SER A 212 -28.01 -32.93 -15.58
C SER A 212 -28.56 -32.24 -16.83
N GLY A 213 -28.32 -32.87 -17.98
CA GLY A 213 -29.10 -32.63 -19.19
C GLY A 213 -28.31 -32.77 -20.49
N SER A 214 -28.08 -34.01 -20.92
CA SER A 214 -27.77 -34.36 -22.30
C SER A 214 -28.83 -33.82 -23.26
N ALA A 215 -28.43 -33.14 -24.34
CA ALA A 215 -29.03 -33.27 -25.69
C ALA A 215 -28.50 -32.20 -26.66
N TYR A 216 -27.85 -32.70 -27.71
CA TYR A 216 -27.91 -32.28 -29.12
C TYR A 216 -28.37 -30.84 -29.42
N ASN A 217 -27.48 -30.00 -29.96
CA ASN A 217 -27.88 -28.90 -30.83
C ASN A 217 -27.20 -29.03 -32.20
N GLY A 218 -28.00 -29.48 -33.16
CA GLY A 218 -27.68 -29.44 -34.58
C GLY A 218 -27.89 -28.03 -35.13
N SER A 219 -26.85 -27.58 -35.80
CA SER A 219 -26.76 -26.49 -36.76
C SER A 219 -28.06 -26.09 -37.49
N ARG A 220 -28.35 -24.78 -37.43
CA ARG A 220 -28.62 -23.84 -38.53
C ARG A 220 -29.37 -24.37 -39.77
N ARG A 221 -30.50 -23.71 -40.08
CA ARG A 221 -31.07 -23.25 -41.38
C ARG A 221 -32.61 -23.17 -41.20
N SER A 222 -33.43 -22.36 -41.87
CA SER A 222 -33.35 -21.35 -42.93
C SER A 222 -34.77 -20.71 -43.04
N ASN A 223 -34.84 -19.46 -43.52
CA ASN A 223 -35.93 -18.78 -44.24
C ASN A 223 -37.38 -18.71 -43.69
N GLY A 224 -37.98 -17.52 -43.83
CA GLY A 224 -39.43 -17.39 -43.99
C GLY A 224 -40.05 -16.07 -43.48
N GLU A 225 -39.99 -15.03 -44.32
CA GLU A 225 -41.12 -14.19 -44.76
C GLU A 225 -42.37 -13.99 -43.86
N GLY A 226 -42.82 -12.74 -43.69
CA GLY A 226 -44.24 -12.45 -43.41
C GLY A 226 -44.58 -11.31 -42.44
N ASN A 227 -44.67 -10.09 -42.99
CA ASN A 227 -45.66 -9.01 -42.78
C ASN A 227 -46.60 -8.98 -41.53
N ARG A 228 -46.89 -7.71 -41.13
CA ARG A 228 -47.93 -7.16 -40.22
C ARG A 228 -47.41 -6.93 -38.80
N GLY A 229 -47.47 -5.74 -38.19
CA GLY A 229 -48.15 -4.49 -38.51
C GLY A 229 -48.49 -3.80 -37.17
N ARG A 230 -48.38 -2.47 -37.17
CA ARG A 230 -49.05 -1.50 -36.27
C ARG A 230 -48.55 -1.27 -34.81
N THR A 231 -48.14 -0.01 -34.64
CA THR A 231 -48.55 0.99 -33.61
C THR A 231 -48.03 0.89 -32.17
N SER A 232 -47.13 1.82 -31.85
CA SER A 232 -46.96 2.53 -30.55
C SER A 232 -48.26 3.29 -30.14
N PRO A 233 -48.37 4.03 -29.01
CA PRO A 233 -47.47 4.28 -27.85
C PRO A 233 -48.27 4.25 -26.47
N PRO A 234 -48.11 5.16 -25.48
CA PRO A 234 -47.14 5.18 -24.36
C PRO A 234 -47.77 5.23 -22.92
N GLY A 235 -46.95 5.05 -21.87
CA GLY A 235 -46.98 5.89 -20.65
C GLY A 235 -47.78 5.50 -19.40
N SER A 236 -47.08 4.91 -18.40
CA SER A 236 -47.11 5.17 -16.92
C SER A 236 -48.42 5.00 -16.08
N PRO A 237 -48.38 5.03 -14.73
CA PRO A 237 -47.45 4.41 -13.76
C PRO A 237 -48.18 3.68 -12.61
N THR A 238 -47.60 2.63 -12.02
CA THR A 238 -47.95 2.21 -10.64
C THR A 238 -46.78 1.51 -9.99
N GLN A 239 -46.18 2.16 -8.99
CA GLN A 239 -45.47 1.46 -7.91
C GLN A 239 -46.49 0.66 -7.09
N PRO A 240 -46.05 -0.42 -6.41
CA PRO A 240 -45.88 -0.25 -4.97
C PRO A 240 -44.58 -0.88 -4.43
N HIS A 241 -43.88 -0.06 -3.66
CA HIS A 241 -43.10 -0.34 -2.45
C HIS A 241 -42.69 -1.81 -2.14
N SER A 242 -41.37 -2.04 -2.14
CA SER A 242 -40.70 -3.09 -1.38
C SER A 242 -40.08 -2.50 -0.10
N PRO A 243 -40.05 -3.25 1.02
CA PRO A 243 -39.63 -2.70 2.30
C PRO A 243 -38.10 -2.49 2.34
N VAL A 244 -37.73 -1.37 2.95
CA VAL A 244 -36.37 -1.02 3.33
C VAL A 244 -35.86 -2.06 4.35
N ALA A 245 -34.94 -2.91 3.93
CA ALA A 245 -34.03 -3.60 4.83
C ALA A 245 -32.69 -2.86 4.78
N THR A 246 -32.49 -1.98 5.75
CA THR A 246 -31.24 -1.28 6.03
C THR A 246 -30.17 -2.32 6.37
N GLN A 247 -29.34 -2.71 5.39
CA GLN A 247 -28.11 -3.46 5.69
C GLN A 247 -27.00 -2.47 6.02
N PRO A 248 -26.34 -2.59 7.19
CA PRO A 248 -25.29 -1.68 7.59
C PRO A 248 -24.08 -1.84 6.68
N ALA A 249 -23.47 -0.72 6.29
CA ALA A 249 -22.13 -0.69 5.72
C ALA A 249 -21.22 -1.56 6.58
N ALA A 250 -20.45 -2.48 5.96
CA ALA A 250 -19.56 -3.38 6.68
C ALA A 250 -18.60 -2.54 7.56
N ASN A 251 -18.86 -2.51 8.87
CA ASN A 251 -18.18 -1.66 9.84
C ASN A 251 -16.80 -2.24 10.17
N LEU A 252 -15.87 -2.14 9.22
CA LEU A 252 -14.52 -2.67 9.41
C LEU A 252 -13.81 -1.84 10.48
N ARG A 253 -13.37 -2.51 11.55
CA ARG A 253 -12.66 -1.91 12.68
C ARG A 253 -11.21 -2.37 12.67
N THR A 254 -10.31 -1.50 13.13
CA THR A 254 -8.93 -1.85 13.43
C THR A 254 -8.79 -2.01 14.94
N GLN A 255 -8.13 -3.08 15.37
CA GLN A 255 -7.80 -3.33 16.77
C GLN A 255 -6.32 -3.70 16.90
N ASN A 256 -5.67 -3.13 17.91
CA ASN A 256 -4.26 -3.35 18.19
C ASN A 256 -4.13 -4.02 19.56
N ILE A 257 -3.31 -5.05 19.64
CA ILE A 257 -2.97 -5.72 20.91
C ILE A 257 -1.46 -5.91 21.01
N SER A 258 -0.93 -5.82 22.23
CA SER A 258 0.47 -6.11 22.53
C SER A 258 0.58 -7.51 23.13
N ILE A 259 1.53 -8.29 22.63
CA ILE A 259 1.75 -9.68 23.06
C ILE A 259 3.24 -9.89 23.33
N PRO A 260 3.64 -10.43 24.49
CA PRO A 260 5.04 -10.74 24.81
C PRO A 260 5.74 -11.55 23.70
N SER A 261 6.97 -11.16 23.32
CA SER A 261 7.70 -11.76 22.18
C SER A 261 7.90 -13.27 22.30
N ASP A 262 8.08 -13.75 23.53
CA ASP A 262 8.24 -15.16 23.85
C ASP A 262 6.96 -15.97 23.60
N MET A 263 5.79 -15.33 23.63
CA MET A 263 4.49 -15.94 23.34
C MET A 263 4.09 -15.83 21.86
N VAL A 264 4.74 -14.98 21.07
CA VAL A 264 4.40 -14.82 19.64
C VAL A 264 4.66 -16.08 18.82
N GLY A 265 5.70 -16.84 19.17
CA GLY A 265 6.04 -18.08 18.48
C GLY A 265 4.91 -19.12 18.47
N CYS A 266 4.18 -19.25 19.59
CA CYS A 266 3.08 -20.22 19.69
C CYS A 266 1.84 -19.78 18.91
N ILE A 267 1.59 -18.47 18.81
CA ILE A 267 0.49 -17.90 18.02
C ILE A 267 0.75 -18.06 16.52
N ILE A 268 1.99 -17.83 16.08
CA ILE A 268 2.37 -18.02 14.68
C ILE A 268 2.30 -19.52 14.32
N GLY A 269 2.81 -20.38 15.20
CA GLY A 269 2.90 -21.82 14.98
C GLY A 269 4.01 -22.21 14.01
N ARG A 270 4.30 -23.51 13.90
CA ARG A 270 5.31 -24.05 13.00
C ARG A 270 4.97 -23.66 11.55
N SER A 271 5.90 -23.00 10.86
CA SER A 271 5.74 -22.48 9.50
C SER A 271 4.56 -21.50 9.30
N GLY A 272 4.07 -20.86 10.37
CA GLY A 272 2.96 -19.91 10.28
C GLY A 272 1.57 -20.55 10.11
N THR A 273 1.45 -21.86 10.32
CA THR A 273 0.19 -22.61 10.14
C THR A 273 -0.92 -22.11 11.05
N LYS A 274 -0.61 -21.84 12.32
CA LYS A 274 -1.60 -21.49 13.34
C LYS A 274 -2.16 -20.08 13.15
N ILE A 275 -1.31 -19.09 12.89
CA ILE A 275 -1.79 -17.74 12.57
C ILE A 275 -2.59 -17.72 11.26
N THR A 276 -2.22 -18.55 10.29
CA THR A 276 -2.97 -18.68 9.03
C THR A 276 -4.37 -19.24 9.29
N GLU A 277 -4.49 -20.22 10.18
CA GLU A 277 -5.78 -20.74 10.62
C GLU A 277 -6.61 -19.70 11.38
N ILE A 278 -6.01 -18.95 12.30
CA ILE A 278 -6.70 -17.87 13.04
C ILE A 278 -7.23 -16.82 12.05
N ARG A 279 -6.45 -16.41 11.05
CA ARG A 279 -6.90 -15.51 9.98
C ARG A 279 -8.07 -16.10 9.19
N ARG A 280 -8.00 -17.38 8.83
CA ARG A 280 -9.04 -18.10 8.09
C ARG A 280 -10.35 -18.21 8.87
N LEU A 281 -10.27 -18.55 10.16
CA LEU A 281 -11.44 -18.77 11.02
C LEU A 281 -12.10 -17.47 11.47
N SER A 282 -11.30 -16.44 11.76
CA SER A 282 -11.81 -15.13 12.14
C SER A 282 -12.35 -14.33 10.94
N GLY A 283 -11.79 -14.54 9.74
CA GLY A 283 -12.06 -13.68 8.59
C GLY A 283 -11.37 -12.32 8.68
N SER A 284 -10.58 -12.10 9.73
CA SER A 284 -9.84 -10.87 9.98
C SER A 284 -8.43 -10.93 9.41
N LYS A 285 -7.96 -9.80 8.91
CA LYS A 285 -6.57 -9.62 8.50
C LYS A 285 -5.72 -9.29 9.73
N ILE A 286 -4.75 -10.16 10.04
CA ILE A 286 -3.89 -10.02 11.21
C ILE A 286 -2.45 -9.77 10.75
N SER A 287 -1.84 -8.65 11.17
CA SER A 287 -0.44 -8.30 10.91
C SER A 287 0.37 -8.36 12.21
N ILE A 288 1.62 -8.78 12.13
CA ILE A 288 2.52 -8.97 13.29
C ILE A 288 3.80 -8.18 13.04
N ALA A 289 4.21 -7.35 14.00
CA ALA A 289 5.47 -6.63 13.94
C ALA A 289 6.68 -7.58 13.98
N LYS A 290 7.69 -7.31 13.14
CA LYS A 290 8.91 -8.16 13.05
C LYS A 290 9.85 -7.98 14.25
N ALA A 291 9.85 -6.80 14.86
CA ALA A 291 10.59 -6.46 16.06
C ALA A 291 9.63 -6.18 17.23
N PRO A 292 10.08 -6.33 18.49
CA PRO A 292 9.36 -5.83 19.66
C PRO A 292 9.12 -4.32 19.53
N HIS A 293 7.97 -3.84 20.00
CA HIS A 293 7.56 -2.43 19.87
C HIS A 293 8.29 -1.52 20.87
N ASP A 294 8.69 -2.06 22.04
CA ASP A 294 9.26 -1.32 23.17
C ASP A 294 10.34 -2.15 23.92
N GLU A 295 11.08 -1.50 24.82
CA GLU A 295 12.08 -2.14 25.73
C GLU A 295 11.49 -3.23 26.65
N THR A 296 10.15 -3.32 26.72
CA THR A 296 9.39 -4.33 27.48
C THR A 296 9.34 -5.70 26.79
N GLY A 297 9.76 -5.81 25.52
CA GLY A 297 9.80 -7.07 24.79
C GLY A 297 8.46 -7.53 24.20
N GLU A 298 7.43 -6.69 24.16
CA GLU A 298 6.13 -7.01 23.55
C GLU A 298 6.11 -6.74 22.03
N ARG A 299 5.39 -7.55 21.27
CA ARG A 299 5.13 -7.33 19.83
C ARG A 299 3.69 -6.91 19.61
N MET A 300 3.53 -5.92 18.73
CA MET A 300 2.21 -5.45 18.33
C MET A 300 1.60 -6.34 17.25
N PHE A 301 0.32 -6.68 17.46
CA PHE A 301 -0.56 -7.32 16.50
C PHE A 301 -1.64 -6.33 16.08
N THR A 302 -1.88 -6.24 14.78
CA THR A 302 -2.93 -5.40 14.19
C THR A 302 -3.97 -6.27 13.52
N ILE A 303 -5.21 -6.20 13.98
CA ILE A 303 -6.36 -7.00 13.53
C ILE A 303 -7.36 -6.09 12.82
N ILE A 304 -7.75 -6.43 11.60
CA ILE A 304 -8.63 -5.63 10.76
C ILE A 304 -9.71 -6.53 10.14
N GLY A 305 -10.96 -6.19 10.39
CA GLY A 305 -12.13 -7.02 10.06
C GLY A 305 -13.41 -6.37 10.56
N THR A 306 -14.56 -7.02 10.38
CA THR A 306 -15.81 -6.57 11.02
C THR A 306 -15.70 -6.66 12.54
N PRO A 307 -16.57 -6.03 13.34
CA PRO A 307 -16.47 -6.09 14.79
C PRO A 307 -16.54 -7.54 15.29
N GLU A 308 -17.41 -8.36 14.69
CA GLU A 308 -17.57 -9.78 15.01
C GLU A 308 -16.35 -10.60 14.58
N ALA A 309 -15.79 -10.31 13.40
CA ALA A 309 -14.59 -10.97 12.90
C ALA A 309 -13.36 -10.64 13.77
N ASN A 310 -13.24 -9.39 14.22
CA ASN A 310 -12.16 -8.95 15.10
C ASN A 310 -12.30 -9.55 16.50
N GLU A 311 -13.50 -9.56 17.06
CA GLU A 311 -13.79 -10.21 18.35
C GLU A 311 -13.45 -11.70 18.28
N LYS A 312 -13.83 -12.38 17.20
CA LYS A 312 -13.46 -13.78 16.95
C LYS A 312 -11.94 -13.96 16.81
N ALA A 313 -11.25 -13.04 16.14
CA ALA A 313 -9.78 -13.07 16.04
C ALA A 313 -9.12 -12.90 17.42
N LEU A 314 -9.58 -11.93 18.21
CA LEU A 314 -9.10 -11.70 19.57
C LEU A 314 -9.31 -12.93 20.44
N PHE A 315 -10.50 -13.50 20.43
CA PHE A 315 -10.80 -14.72 21.18
C PHE A 315 -9.84 -15.87 20.83
N LEU A 316 -9.63 -16.12 19.53
CA LEU A 316 -8.71 -17.17 19.07
C LEU A 316 -7.25 -16.89 19.46
N LEU A 317 -6.83 -15.62 19.44
CA LEU A 317 -5.48 -15.22 19.85
C LEU A 317 -5.27 -15.39 21.36
N TYR A 318 -6.23 -14.93 22.18
CA TYR A 318 -6.16 -15.05 23.63
C TYR A 318 -6.26 -16.50 24.10
N ASN A 319 -7.18 -17.29 23.53
CA ASN A 319 -7.28 -18.72 23.84
C ASN A 319 -5.95 -19.45 23.51
N GLN A 320 -5.28 -19.05 22.42
CA GLN A 320 -3.99 -19.61 22.08
C GLN A 320 -2.87 -19.21 23.05
N LEU A 321 -2.91 -17.98 23.55
CA LEU A 321 -1.99 -17.49 24.56
C LEU A 321 -2.19 -18.20 25.89
N GLU A 322 -3.44 -18.36 26.32
CA GLU A 322 -3.80 -19.00 27.58
C GLU A 322 -3.41 -20.48 27.59
N SER A 323 -3.72 -21.21 26.52
CA SER A 323 -3.29 -22.61 26.36
C SER A 323 -1.77 -22.77 26.39
N GLU A 324 -1.00 -21.85 25.80
CA GLU A 324 0.46 -21.89 25.89
C GLU A 324 0.97 -21.53 27.30
N LYS A 325 0.30 -20.61 27.99
CA LYS A 325 0.65 -20.21 29.36
C LYS A 325 0.47 -21.38 30.34
N GLU A 326 -0.66 -22.08 30.27
CA GLU A 326 -0.92 -23.28 31.10
C GLU A 326 0.10 -24.38 30.84
N ARG A 327 0.46 -24.60 29.57
CA ARG A 327 1.47 -25.61 29.17
C ARG A 327 2.86 -25.29 29.73
N ARG A 328 3.21 -24.02 29.91
CA ARG A 328 4.49 -23.60 30.50
C ARG A 328 4.49 -23.78 32.02
N VAL A 329 3.42 -23.35 32.69
CA VAL A 329 3.27 -23.49 34.14
C VAL A 329 3.31 -24.97 34.56
N GLY A 330 2.61 -25.85 33.83
CA GLY A 330 2.64 -27.30 34.11
C GLY A 330 4.01 -27.95 33.89
N ARG A 331 4.85 -27.38 33.01
CA ARG A 331 6.22 -27.88 32.77
C ARG A 331 7.21 -27.42 33.83
N GLU A 332 7.00 -26.23 34.38
CA GLU A 332 7.81 -25.68 35.48
C GLU A 332 7.51 -26.41 36.80
N GLN A 333 6.25 -26.71 37.09
CA GLN A 333 5.86 -27.50 38.28
C GLN A 333 6.46 -28.91 38.27
N GLN A 334 6.42 -29.59 37.11
CA GLN A 334 6.96 -30.94 36.96
C GLN A 334 8.51 -30.98 36.99
N GLN A 335 9.16 -29.86 36.68
CA GLN A 335 10.62 -29.73 36.73
C GLN A 335 11.13 -29.39 38.14
N SER A 336 10.31 -28.70 38.96
CA SER A 336 10.58 -28.47 40.38
C SER A 336 10.39 -29.74 41.23
N GLU A 337 9.39 -30.58 40.94
CA GLU A 337 9.17 -31.86 41.65
C GLU A 337 10.24 -32.94 41.36
N LEU A 338 11.06 -32.76 40.33
CA LEU A 338 12.18 -33.65 39.98
C LEU A 338 13.53 -33.19 40.56
N GLN A 339 13.56 -32.05 41.25
CA GLN A 339 14.77 -31.47 41.88
C GLN A 339 14.74 -31.50 43.42
N ASP A 340 13.62 -31.88 44.03
CA ASP A 340 13.50 -32.29 45.44
C ASP A 340 13.51 -33.84 45.56
#